data_AF-A0A316RUY5-F1
#
_entry.id   AF-A0A316RUY5-F1
#
_cell.length_a   1.000
_cell.length_b   1.000
_cell.length_c   1.000
_cell.angle_alpha   90.00
_cell.angle_beta   90.00
_cell.angle_gamma   90.00
#
_symmetry.space_group_name_H-M   'P 1'
#
loop_
_entity.id
_entity.type
_entity.pdbx_description
1 polymer ?
#
loop_
_entity_poly.entity_id
_entity_poly.type
_entity_poly.pdbx_seq_one_letter_code
_entity_poly.pdbx_strand_id
1 'polypeptide(L)'
;MEMNIHHDGKTVDIWLTKSEARDEIFRNSLEPYYRQFAKHKYFVSVFESGDRELLPDTVLLLRHNLELQMKAESATEQVQA
;
A
#
# COMPACT_ATOMS: atom_id res chain seq x y z
N MET A 1 8.22 7.74 -7.59
CA MET A 1 8.39 6.32 -7.97
C MET A 1 9.56 5.72 -7.20
N GLU A 2 9.39 4.50 -6.72
CA GLU A 2 10.46 3.67 -6.15
C GLU A 2 10.57 2.36 -6.95
N MET A 3 11.77 1.82 -7.11
CA MET A 3 12.01 0.56 -7.82
C MET A 3 12.91 -0.35 -6.98
N ASN A 4 12.42 -1.54 -6.66
CA ASN A 4 13.15 -2.55 -5.91
C ASN A 4 13.40 -3.77 -6.80
N ILE A 5 14.66 -4.19 -6.92
CA ILE A 5 15.05 -5.31 -7.78
C ILE A 5 15.50 -6.46 -6.89
N HIS A 6 14.82 -7.59 -6.99
CA HIS A 6 15.13 -8.81 -6.26
C HIS A 6 15.79 -9.81 -7.20
N HIS A 7 17.12 -9.88 -7.15
CA HIS A 7 17.89 -10.73 -8.05
C HIS A 7 17.65 -12.23 -7.83
N ASP A 8 17.49 -12.65 -6.57
CA ASP A 8 17.31 -14.07 -6.21
C ASP A 8 16.00 -14.65 -6.78
N GLY A 9 14.93 -13.85 -6.75
CA GLY A 9 13.62 -14.22 -7.29
C GLY A 9 13.38 -13.78 -8.74
N LYS A 10 14.32 -13.03 -9.33
CA LYS A 10 14.14 -12.31 -10.60
C LYS A 10 12.82 -11.52 -10.63
N THR A 11 12.55 -10.76 -9.59
CA THR A 11 11.38 -9.87 -9.54
C THR A 11 11.80 -8.41 -9.46
N VAL A 12 10.94 -7.53 -9.96
CA VAL A 12 11.10 -6.07 -9.85
C VAL A 12 9.77 -5.50 -9.37
N ASP A 13 9.82 -4.75 -8.27
CA ASP A 13 8.67 -4.05 -7.73
C ASP A 13 8.81 -2.56 -8.04
N ILE A 14 7.84 -2.02 -8.76
CA ILE A 14 7.74 -0.60 -9.07
C ILE A 14 6.59 -0.01 -8.25
N TRP A 15 6.90 0.96 -7.40
CA TRP A 15 5.92 1.64 -6.57
C TRP A 15 5.65 3.03 -7.10
N LEU A 16 4.39 3.28 -7.43
CA LEU A 16 3.92 4.54 -7.99
C LEU A 16 3.05 5.27 -6.98
N THR A 17 3.29 6.57 -6.84
CA THR A 17 2.33 7.47 -6.22
C THR A 17 1.08 7.55 -7.08
N LYS A 18 -0.03 7.98 -6.47
CA LYS A 18 -1.31 8.18 -7.16
C LYS A 18 -1.20 9.14 -8.36
N SER A 19 -0.45 10.23 -8.22
CA SER A 19 -0.24 11.20 -9.30
C SER A 19 0.52 10.58 -10.47
N GLU A 20 1.55 9.78 -10.18
CA GLU A 20 2.36 9.10 -11.20
C GLU A 20 1.57 8.00 -11.91
N ALA A 21 0.77 7.22 -11.17
CA ALA A 21 -0.05 6.15 -11.74
C ALA A 21 -1.12 6.67 -12.71
N ARG A 22 -1.62 7.90 -12.50
CA ARG A 22 -2.62 8.57 -13.36
C ARG A 22 -2.03 9.34 -14.53
N ASP A 23 -0.72 9.57 -14.54
CA ASP A 23 -0.05 10.27 -15.62
C ASP A 23 0.31 9.29 -16.75
N GLU A 24 -0.41 9.39 -17.87
CA GLU A 24 -0.19 8.55 -19.05
C GLU A 24 1.22 8.72 -19.63
N ILE A 25 1.79 9.94 -19.59
CA ILE A 25 3.14 10.20 -20.08
C ILE A 25 4.13 9.46 -19.19
N PHE A 26 3.94 9.53 -17.88
CA PHE A 26 4.76 8.81 -16.92
C PHE A 26 4.66 7.29 -17.13
N ARG A 27 3.46 6.74 -17.31
CA ARG A 27 3.27 5.30 -17.58
C ARG A 27 3.99 4.85 -18.86
N ASN A 28 3.89 5.64 -19.92
CA ASN A 28 4.57 5.34 -21.19
C ASN A 28 6.10 5.40 -21.05
N SER A 29 6.60 6.24 -20.14
CA SER A 29 8.03 6.29 -19.84
C SER A 29 8.59 5.01 -19.19
N LEU A 30 7.72 4.12 -18.67
CA LEU A 30 8.11 2.85 -18.06
C LEU A 30 8.36 1.71 -19.06
N GLU A 31 7.85 1.83 -20.30
CA GLU A 31 7.96 0.82 -21.35
C GLU A 31 9.40 0.31 -21.60
N PRO A 32 10.45 1.16 -21.63
CA PRO A 32 11.82 0.70 -21.79
C PRO A 32 12.29 -0.22 -20.67
N TYR A 33 11.85 0.03 -19.43
CA TYR A 33 12.20 -0.79 -18.27
C TYR A 33 11.55 -2.16 -18.36
N TYR A 34 10.27 -2.23 -18.75
CA TYR A 34 9.59 -3.51 -18.96
C TYR A 34 10.31 -4.37 -19.99
N ARG A 35 10.74 -3.78 -21.11
CA ARG A 35 11.51 -4.49 -22.15
C ARG A 35 12.86 -4.97 -21.65
N GLN A 36 13.58 -4.13 -20.90
CA GLN A 36 14.88 -4.50 -20.34
C GLN A 36 14.75 -5.68 -19.36
N PHE A 37 13.78 -5.64 -18.46
CA PHE A 37 13.55 -6.69 -17.48
C PHE A 37 13.01 -7.98 -18.11
N ALA A 38 12.10 -7.88 -19.09
CA ALA A 38 11.61 -9.01 -19.85
C ALA A 38 12.75 -9.76 -20.57
N LYS A 39 13.72 -9.04 -21.16
CA LYS A 39 14.89 -9.64 -21.81
C LYS A 39 15.73 -10.49 -20.85
N HIS A 40 15.81 -10.08 -19.59
CA HIS A 40 16.55 -10.79 -18.54
C HIS A 40 15.69 -11.80 -17.77
N LYS A 41 14.44 -12.02 -18.22
CA LYS A 41 13.45 -12.91 -17.60
C LYS A 41 13.10 -12.51 -16.15
N TYR A 42 13.02 -11.22 -15.89
CA TYR A 42 12.48 -10.69 -14.64
C TYR A 42 10.96 -10.54 -14.73
N PHE A 43 10.27 -10.86 -13.65
CA PHE A 43 8.85 -10.56 -13.48
C PHE A 43 8.69 -9.17 -12.86
N VAL A 44 7.90 -8.30 -13.49
CA VAL A 44 7.70 -6.93 -13.02
C VAL A 44 6.31 -6.79 -12.41
N SER A 45 6.27 -6.33 -11.16
CA SER A 45 5.07 -5.96 -10.41
C SER A 45 4.99 -4.44 -10.32
N VAL A 46 3.81 -3.86 -10.59
CA VAL A 46 3.58 -2.42 -10.42
C VAL A 46 2.52 -2.23 -9.33
N PHE A 47 2.92 -1.55 -8.26
CA PHE A 47 2.07 -1.20 -7.12
C PHE A 47 1.65 0.26 -7.22
N GLU A 48 0.36 0.51 -7.23
CA GLU A 48 -0.21 1.85 -7.31
C GLU A 48 -0.77 2.26 -5.95
N SER A 49 -0.42 3.46 -5.50
CA SER A 49 -0.94 4.01 -4.24
C SER A 49 -2.45 4.19 -4.28
N GLY A 50 -3.14 3.79 -3.22
CA GLY A 50 -4.60 3.93 -3.08
C GLY A 50 -5.07 5.38 -2.90
N ASP A 51 -6.39 5.57 -2.86
CA ASP A 51 -7.02 6.90 -2.83
C ASP A 51 -7.07 7.55 -1.44
N ARG A 52 -6.95 6.76 -0.37
CA ARG A 52 -7.11 7.24 1.00
C ARG A 52 -5.77 7.48 1.67
N GLU A 53 -5.73 8.49 2.52
CA GLU A 53 -4.56 8.78 3.34
C GLU A 53 -4.47 7.78 4.50
N LEU A 54 -3.36 7.04 4.55
CA LEU A 54 -3.19 5.96 5.51
C LEU A 54 -3.20 6.44 6.97
N LEU A 55 -2.55 7.57 7.26
CA LEU A 55 -2.43 8.10 8.61
C LEU A 55 -3.78 8.48 9.24
N PRO A 56 -4.60 9.37 8.64
CA PRO A 56 -5.89 9.73 9.23
C PRO A 56 -6.85 8.54 9.31
N ASP A 57 -6.88 7.66 8.31
CA ASP A 57 -7.70 6.44 8.32
C ASP A 57 -7.32 5.53 9.50
N THR A 58 -6.02 5.34 9.73
CA THR A 58 -5.51 4.51 10.82
C THR A 58 -5.83 5.14 12.18
N VAL A 59 -5.65 6.46 12.33
CA VAL A 59 -5.99 7.17 13.57
C VAL A 59 -7.48 7.03 13.89
N LEU A 60 -8.35 7.18 12.89
CA LEU A 60 -9.79 7.00 13.05
C LEU A 60 -10.13 5.57 13.51
N LEU A 61 -9.54 4.57 12.88
CA LEU A 61 -9.75 3.16 13.22
C LEU A 61 -9.29 2.85 14.66
N LEU A 62 -8.11 3.33 15.05
CA LEU A 62 -7.57 3.12 16.39
C LEU A 62 -8.46 3.77 17.45
N ARG A 63 -8.94 4.99 17.20
CA ARG A 63 -9.88 5.66 18.11
C ARG A 63 -11.18 4.86 18.25
N HIS A 64 -11.75 4.40 17.14
CA HIS A 64 -12.97 3.60 17.16
C HIS A 64 -12.80 2.32 17.98
N ASN A 65 -11.69 1.61 17.79
CA ASN A 65 -11.40 0.39 18.54
C ASN A 65 -11.24 0.65 20.04
N LEU A 66 -10.58 1.75 20.41
CA LEU A 66 -10.45 2.15 21.81
C LEU A 66 -11.81 2.45 22.45
N GLU A 67 -12.68 3.18 21.75
CA GLU A 67 -14.04 3.48 22.24
C GLU A 67 -14.86 2.20 22.46
N LEU A 68 -14.72 1.20 21.59
CA LEU A 68 -15.38 -0.10 21.76
C LEU A 68 -14.84 -0.85 22.98
N GLN A 69 -13.53 -0.84 23.20
CA GLN A 69 -12.91 -1.47 24.37
C GLN A 69 -13.43 -0.86 25.67
N MET A 70 -13.42 0.48 25.78
CA MET A 70 -13.92 1.18 26.97
C MET A 70 -15.39 0.86 27.26
N LYS A 71 -16.23 0.80 26.21
CA LYS A 71 -17.65 0.44 26.36
C LYS A 71 -17.81 -0.99 26.85
N ALA A 72 -17.05 -1.93 26.30
CA ALA A 72 -17.08 -3.33 26.72
C ALA A 72 -16.67 -3.47 28.19
N GLU A 73 -15.60 -2.79 28.62
CA GLU A 73 -15.13 -2.79 30.00
C GLU A 73 -16.18 -2.24 30.97
N SER A 74 -16.79 -1.09 30.64
CA SER A 74 -17.85 -0.50 31.45
C SER A 74 -19.11 -1.38 31.57
N ALA A 75 -19.41 -2.17 30.53
CA ALA A 75 -20.53 -3.11 30.55
C ALA A 75 -20.23 -4.33 31.43
N THR A 76 -18.99 -4.85 31.42
CA THR A 76 -18.57 -5.90 32.35
C THR A 76 -18.60 -5.46 33.81
N GLU A 77 -18.20 -4.22 34.11
CA GLU A 77 -18.25 -3.67 35.47
C GLU A 77 -19.70 -3.51 35.98
N GLN A 78 -20.64 -3.08 35.12
CA GLN A 78 -22.06 -2.95 35.49
C GLN A 78 -22.77 -4.30 35.72
N VAL A 79 -22.28 -5.39 35.14
CA VAL A 79 -22.86 -6.73 35.35
C VAL A 79 -22.33 -7.39 36.63
N GLN A 80 -21.20 -6.91 37.16
CA GLN A 80 -20.56 -7.44 38.37
C GLN A 80 -20.90 -6.66 39.65
N ALA A 81 -21.52 -5.49 39.53
CA ALA A 81 -22.01 -4.66 40.64
C ALA A 81 -23.47 -4.96 40.99
#